data_AF-A0A1I4M8K8-F1
#
_entry.id   AF-A0A1I4M8K8-F1
#
_cell.length_a   1.000
_cell.length_b   1.000
_cell.length_c   1.000
_cell.angle_alpha   90.00
_cell.angle_beta   90.00
_cell.angle_gamma   90.00
#
_symmetry.space_group_name_H-M   'P 1'
#
loop_
_entity.id
_entity.type
_entity.pdbx_description
1 polymer ?
#
loop_
_entity_poly.entity_id
_entity_poly.type
_entity_poly.pdbx_seq_one_letter_code
_entity_poly.pdbx_strand_id
1 'polypeptide(L)' 'MPLTIRLGEREYAALVRIARARDTTAATLVEQLVLHALGKASVPPPADSHPARRHTTYEEATAGFRRDSPRLAPEL' A
#
# COMPACT_ATOMS: atom_id res chain seq x y z
N MET A 1 -2.17 2.74 8.41
CA MET A 1 -3.14 3.70 9.00
C MET A 1 -4.32 2.91 9.57
N PRO A 2 -4.71 3.12 10.84
CA PRO A 2 -5.87 2.45 11.43
C PRO A 2 -7.18 3.01 10.84
N LEU A 3 -8.16 2.13 10.60
CA LEU A 3 -9.50 2.51 10.15
C LEU A 3 -10.35 2.92 11.36
N THR A 4 -10.80 4.18 11.40
CA THR A 4 -11.69 4.68 12.45
C THR A 4 -13.11 4.77 11.90
N ILE A 5 -14.03 3.97 12.45
CA ILE A 5 -15.45 3.98 12.08
C ILE A 5 -16.27 4.47 13.27
N ARG A 6 -17.20 5.38 13.03
CA ARG A 6 -18.17 5.83 14.03
C ARG A 6 -19.42 4.98 13.93
N LEU A 7 -19.72 4.25 14.99
CA LEU A 7 -20.96 3.47 15.14
C LEU A 7 -21.78 4.10 16.27
N GLY A 8 -23.11 4.00 16.17
CA GLY A 8 -23.97 4.27 17.31
C GLY A 8 -23.81 3.17 18.38
N GLU A 9 -24.28 3.46 19.59
CA GLU A 9 -24.11 2.57 20.74
C GLU A 9 -24.79 1.20 20.53
N ARG A 10 -25.99 1.20 19.96
CA ARG A 10 -26.77 -0.02 19.69
C ARG A 10 -26.09 -0.90 18.64
N GLU A 11 -25.59 -0.28 17.59
CA GLU A 11 -24.91 -0.92 16.48
C GLU A 11 -23.59 -1.54 16.96
N TYR A 12 -22.83 -0.79 17.76
CA TYR A 12 -21.60 -1.29 18.36
C TYR A 12 -21.86 -2.47 19.30
N ALA A 13 -22.88 -2.38 20.17
CA ALA A 13 -23.25 -3.47 21.07
C ALA A 13 -23.66 -4.74 20.30
N ALA A 14 -24.43 -4.59 19.22
CA ALA A 14 -24.81 -5.70 18.35
C ALA A 14 -23.58 -6.34 17.69
N LEU A 15 -22.65 -5.53 17.18
CA LEU A 15 -21.41 -6.01 16.55
C LEU A 15 -20.55 -6.80 17.54
N VAL A 16 -20.34 -6.28 18.76
CA VAL A 16 -19.58 -6.98 19.81
C VAL A 16 -20.25 -8.30 20.19
N ARG A 17 -21.59 -8.32 20.30
CA ARG A 17 -22.34 -9.55 20.59
C ARG A 17 -22.16 -10.60 19.49
N ILE A 18 -22.24 -10.21 18.22
CA ILE A 18 -22.04 -11.10 17.07
C ILE A 18 -20.59 -11.63 17.06
N ALA A 19 -19.61 -10.76 17.31
CA ALA A 19 -18.21 -11.15 17.38
C ALA A 19 -17.96 -12.21 18.45
N ARG A 20 -18.51 -12.01 19.66
CA ARG A 20 -18.41 -12.99 20.75
C ARG A 20 -19.07 -14.32 20.41
N ALA A 21 -20.25 -14.30 19.77
CA ALA A 21 -20.94 -15.52 19.36
C ALA A 21 -20.18 -16.32 18.28
N ARG A 22 -19.15 -15.74 17.66
CA ARG A 22 -18.32 -16.34 16.62
C ARG A 22 -16.86 -16.51 17.06
N ASP A 23 -16.59 -16.41 18.35
CA ASP A 23 -15.24 -16.49 18.94
C ASP A 23 -14.22 -15.58 18.22
N THR A 24 -14.64 -14.36 17.87
CA THR A 24 -13.82 -13.38 17.16
C THR A 24 -13.96 -11.98 17.76
N THR A 25 -13.31 -10.99 17.14
CA THR A 25 -13.38 -9.58 17.56
C THR A 25 -14.21 -8.74 16.61
N ALA A 26 -14.76 -7.64 17.13
CA ALA A 26 -15.48 -6.66 16.30
C ALA A 26 -14.59 -6.08 15.18
N ALA A 27 -13.29 -5.87 15.46
CA ALA A 27 -12.33 -5.40 14.47
C ALA A 27 -12.15 -6.41 13.32
N THR A 28 -12.00 -7.69 13.63
CA THR A 28 -11.87 -8.76 12.62
C THR A 28 -13.11 -8.88 11.74
N LEU A 29 -14.32 -8.76 12.31
CA LEU A 29 -15.55 -8.77 11.52
C LEU A 29 -15.66 -7.57 10.58
N VAL A 30 -15.29 -6.38 11.07
CA VAL A 30 -15.27 -5.15 10.25
C VAL A 30 -14.26 -5.29 9.12
N GLU A 31 -13.07 -5.82 9.41
CA GLU A 31 -12.03 -6.06 8.42
C GLU A 31 -12.51 -7.01 7.32
N GLN A 32 -13.12 -8.15 7.69
CA GLN A 32 -13.69 -9.09 6.74
C GLN A 32 -14.78 -8.45 5.87
N LEU A 33 -15.65 -7.64 6.47
CA LEU A 33 -16.70 -6.91 5.74
C LEU A 33 -16.09 -5.92 4.73
N VAL A 34 -15.09 -5.15 5.15
CA VAL A 34 -14.39 -4.18 4.29
C VAL A 34 -13.68 -4.89 3.14
N LEU A 35 -12.94 -5.96 3.42
CA LEU A 35 -12.26 -6.75 2.40
C LEU A 35 -13.25 -7.35 1.40
N HIS A 36 -14.37 -7.88 1.89
CA HIS A 36 -15.43 -8.41 1.02
C HIS A 36 -16.06 -7.33 0.13
N ALA A 37 -16.34 -6.15 0.69
CA ALA A 37 -16.90 -5.03 -0.06
C ALA A 37 -15.91 -4.52 -1.12
N LEU A 38 -14.63 -4.38 -0.77
CA LEU A 38 -13.58 -3.97 -1.69
C LEU A 38 -13.36 -5.00 -2.81
N GLY A 39 -13.43 -6.30 -2.50
CA GLY A 39 -13.32 -7.35 -3.51
C GLY A 39 -14.47 -7.35 -4.53
N LYS A 40 -15.61 -6.73 -4.20
CA LYS A 40 -16.76 -6.56 -5.09
C LYS A 40 -16.87 -5.17 -5.69
N ALA A 41 -16.14 -4.20 -5.16
CA ALA A 41 -16.18 -2.84 -5.65
C ALA A 41 -15.62 -2.79 -7.07
N SER A 42 -16.34 -2.12 -7.98
CA SER A 42 -15.83 -1.83 -9.31
C SER A 42 -14.62 -0.91 -9.17
N VAL A 43 -13.42 -1.45 -9.39
CA VAL A 43 -12.20 -0.65 -9.42
C VAL A 43 -12.21 0.11 -10.75
N PRO A 44 -12.13 1.46 -10.75
CA PRO A 44 -11.98 2.19 -12.00
C PRO A 44 -10.72 1.70 -12.72
N PRO A 45 -10.71 1.66 -14.07
CA PRO A 45 -9.50 1.30 -14.79
C PRO A 45 -8.34 2.17 -14.30
N PRO A 46 -7.11 1.65 -14.25
CA PRO A 46 -5.94 2.46 -13.94
C PRO A 46 -5.97 3.70 -14.81
N ALA A 47 -5.83 4.88 -14.20
CA ALA A 47 -5.74 6.10 -14.98
C ALA A 47 -4.60 5.92 -16.00
N ASP A 48 -4.85 6.25 -17.26
CA ASP A 48 -3.82 6.23 -18.28
C ASP A 48 -2.66 7.11 -17.80
N SER A 49 -1.59 6.45 -17.38
CA SER A 49 -0.39 7.14 -16.96
C SER A 49 0.19 7.76 -18.23
N HIS A 50 -0.01 9.06 -18.37
CA HIS A 50 0.77 9.84 -19.30
C HIS A 50 2.02 10.23 -18.53
N PRO A 51 3.13 9.46 -18.63
CA PRO A 51 4.34 9.82 -17.92
C PRO A 51 4.71 11.25 -18.32
N ALA A 52 4.71 12.16 -17.33
CA ALA A 52 4.96 13.58 -17.55
C ALA A 52 6.38 13.85 -18.12
N ARG A 53 7.26 12.83 -18.05
CA ARG A 53 8.60 12.83 -18.61
C ARG A 53 8.80 11.56 -19.41
N ARG A 54 9.49 11.66 -20.54
CA ARG A 54 9.95 10.47 -21.26
C ARG A 54 10.80 9.62 -20.32
N HIS A 55 10.57 8.31 -20.37
CA HIS A 55 11.50 7.37 -19.78
C HIS A 55 12.87 7.58 -20.44
N THR A 56 13.90 7.82 -19.63
CA THR A 56 15.28 7.93 -20.12
C THR A 56 15.88 6.53 -20.21
N THR A 57 16.69 6.30 -21.24
CA THR A 57 17.39 5.02 -21.37
C THR A 57 18.50 4.90 -20.32
N TYR A 58 18.96 3.67 -20.08
CA TYR A 58 20.10 3.44 -19.19
C TYR A 58 21.35 4.18 -19.67
N GLU A 59 21.58 4.22 -20.98
CA GLU A 59 22.71 4.93 -21.59
C GLU A 59 22.62 6.44 -21.34
N GLU A 60 21.45 7.06 -21.53
CA GLU A 60 21.21 8.46 -21.19
C GLU A 60 21.42 8.75 -19.71
N ALA A 61 20.99 7.84 -18.82
CA ALA A 61 21.16 7.98 -17.38
C ALA A 61 22.63 7.85 -16.94
N THR A 62 23.46 7.16 -17.73
CA THR A 62 24.87 6.87 -17.41
C THR A 62 25.89 7.67 -18.22
N ALA A 63 25.45 8.52 -19.14
CA ALA A 63 26.31 9.32 -20.02
C ALA A 63 27.34 10.22 -19.28
N GLY A 64 27.09 10.55 -18.01
CA GLY A 64 28.00 11.32 -17.15
C GLY A 64 28.72 10.51 -16.07
N PHE A 65 28.48 9.19 -15.97
CA PHE A 65 29.04 8.37 -14.91
C PHE A 65 30.54 8.14 -15.13
N ARG A 66 31.37 8.69 -14.24
CA ARG A 66 32.79 8.33 -14.15
C ARG A 66 32.98 7.41 -12.95
N ARG A 67 33.48 6.20 -13.20
CA ARG A 67 33.92 5.29 -12.15
C ARG A 67 35.13 5.92 -11.45
N ASP A 68 35.06 6.09 -10.14
CA ASP A 68 36.23 6.46 -9.36
C ASP A 68 37.32 5.40 -9.59
N SER A 69 38.43 5.82 -10.19
CA SER A 69 39.58 4.93 -10.35
C SER A 69 40.17 4.67 -8.97
N PRO A 70 40.39 3.40 -8.58
CA PRO A 70 41.11 3.12 -7.35
C PRO A 70 42.50 3.71 -7.51
N ARG A 71 42.80 4.72 -6.69
CA ARG A 71 44.09 5.35 -6.57
C ARG A 71 45.12 4.24 -6.34
N LEU A 72 45.92 3.92 -7.36
CA LEU A 72 47.11 3.09 -7.20
C LEU A 72 47.97 3.80 -6.14
N ALA A 73 48.02 3.20 -4.95
CA ALA A 73 48.95 3.63 -3.91
C ALA A 73 50.35 3.50 -4.51
N PRO A 74 51.21 4.53 -4.41
CA PRO A 74 52.59 4.41 -4.86
C PRO A 74 53.26 3.39 -3.94
N GLU A 75 53.77 2.30 -4.52
CA GLU A 75 54.69 1.41 -3.83
C GLU A 75 56.01 2.15 -3.61
N LEU A 76 56.40 2.16 -2.33
CA LEU A 76 57.72 2.40 -1.69
C LEU A 76 58.84 3.05 -2.52
#